data_AF-A0A517RM69-F1
#
_entry.id   AF-A0A517RM69-F1
#
_cell.length_a   1.000
_cell.length_b   1.000
_cell.length_c   1.000
_cell.angle_alpha   90.00
_cell.angle_beta   90.00
_cell.angle_gamma   90.00
#
_symmetry.space_group_name_H-M   'P 1'
#
loop_
_entity.id
_entity.type
_entity.pdbx_description
1 polymer ?
#
loop_
_entity_poly.entity_id
_entity_poly.type
_entity_poly.pdbx_seq_one_letter_code
_entity_poly.pdbx_strand_id
1 'polypeptide(L)'
;MRYVERNPLRANLVKKAEEWEYGSAWARQQKQAKPEWLATPKKPSLPRNWRALVNKPQTDTDLEAVRKCIVRGTPFGGDKWISNTAVRLSLESTTRPRGRPRLEKNS
;
A
#
# COMPACT_ATOMS: atom_id res chain seq x y z
N MET A 1 -0.16 -2.94 3.73
CA MET A 1 0.17 -2.94 5.17
C MET A 1 1.25 -1.91 5.54
N ARG A 2 2.47 -1.96 4.99
CA ARG A 2 3.56 -1.00 5.31
C ARG A 2 3.15 0.46 5.18
N TYR A 3 2.50 0.82 4.07
CA TYR A 3 2.03 2.19 3.80
C TYR A 3 1.13 2.76 4.90
N VAL A 4 0.26 1.91 5.47
CA VAL A 4 -0.70 2.28 6.52
C VAL A 4 0.00 2.30 7.87
N GLU A 5 0.77 1.26 8.19
CA GLU A 5 1.49 1.17 9.47
C GLU A 5 2.56 2.24 9.65
N ARG A 6 3.18 2.72 8.56
CA ARG A 6 4.13 3.84 8.60
C ARG A 6 3.44 5.20 8.67
N ASN A 7 2.12 5.29 8.49
CA ASN A 7 1.43 6.58 8.35
C ASN A 7 1.69 7.56 9.50
N PRO A 8 1.64 7.16 10.79
CA PRO A 8 1.91 8.07 11.91
C PRO A 8 3.33 8.65 11.88
N LEU A 9 4.31 7.83 11.53
CA LEU A 9 5.71 8.25 11.35
C LEU A 9 5.83 9.24 10.18
N ARG A 10 5.19 8.94 9.05
CA ARG A 10 5.17 9.84 7.88
C ARG A 10 4.48 11.17 8.16
N ALA A 11 3.46 11.17 9.03
CA ALA A 11 2.75 12.37 9.47
C ALA A 11 3.47 13.12 10.60
N ASN A 12 4.69 12.73 10.96
CA ASN A 12 5.48 13.32 12.05
C ASN A 12 4.79 13.29 13.43
N LEU A 13 3.88 12.34 13.66
CA LEU A 13 3.22 12.18 14.97
C LEU A 13 4.07 11.40 15.97
N VAL A 14 4.99 10.58 15.48
CA VAL A 14 5.86 9.69 16.26
C VAL A 14 7.22 9.55 15.59
N LYS A 15 8.25 9.11 16.34
CA LYS A 15 9.60 8.89 15.80
C LYS A 15 9.77 7.49 15.21
N LYS A 16 8.94 6.53 15.64
CA LYS A 16 8.84 5.18 15.08
C LYS A 16 7.38 4.78 14.91
N ALA A 17 7.10 3.96 13.90
CA ALA A 17 5.75 3.55 13.58
C ALA A 17 5.05 2.79 14.73
N GLU A 18 5.79 1.99 15.49
CA GLU A 18 5.28 1.23 16.63
C GLU A 18 5.04 2.06 17.90
N GLU A 19 5.38 3.34 17.93
CA GLU A 19 5.08 4.24 19.05
C GLU A 19 3.64 4.78 18.99
N TRP A 20 2.94 4.57 17.87
CA TRP A 20 1.55 5.03 17.70
C TRP A 20 0.55 3.99 18.22
N GLU A 21 -0.01 4.22 19.41
CA GLU A 21 -0.85 3.28 20.15
C GLU A 21 -2.13 2.86 19.40
N TYR A 22 -2.66 3.76 18.56
CA TYR A 22 -3.86 3.50 17.76
C TYR A 22 -3.57 2.75 16.44
N GLY A 23 -2.36 2.22 16.26
CA GLY A 23 -1.90 1.60 15.02
C GLY A 23 -1.63 0.10 15.14
N SER A 24 -1.79 -0.62 14.04
CA SER A 24 -1.46 -2.06 14.00
C SER A 24 0.04 -2.34 14.18
N ALA A 25 0.93 -1.37 13.91
CA ALA A 25 2.36 -1.49 14.20
C ALA A 25 2.63 -1.63 15.71
N TRP A 26 2.00 -0.79 16.53
CA TRP A 26 2.06 -0.85 18.00
C TRP A 26 1.42 -2.13 18.52
N ALA A 27 0.22 -2.48 18.02
CA ALA A 27 -0.49 -3.69 18.45
C ALA A 27 0.31 -4.98 18.18
N ARG A 28 1.14 -5.02 17.13
CA ARG A 28 2.04 -6.15 16.83
C ARG A 28 3.21 -6.28 17.80
N GLN A 29 3.56 -5.25 18.56
CA GLN A 29 4.66 -5.27 19.55
C GLN A 29 4.19 -5.65 20.95
N GLN A 30 2.89 -5.67 21.20
CA GLN A 30 2.37 -6.00 22.51
C GLN A 30 2.62 -7.47 22.86
N LYS A 31 3.03 -7.71 24.11
CA LYS A 31 3.26 -9.06 24.65
C LYS A 31 1.94 -9.82 24.88
N GLN A 32 0.85 -9.09 25.03
CA GLN A 32 -0.50 -9.63 25.17
C GLN A 32 -0.96 -10.28 23.86
N ALA A 33 -2.03 -11.09 23.95
CA ALA A 33 -2.64 -11.66 22.77
C ALA A 33 -2.98 -10.54 21.76
N LYS A 34 -2.58 -10.76 20.49
CA LYS A 34 -2.92 -9.81 19.43
C LYS A 34 -4.45 -9.71 19.34
N PRO A 35 -5.01 -8.51 19.10
CA PRO A 35 -6.44 -8.37 18.92
C PRO A 35 -6.94 -9.28 17.80
N GLU A 36 -8.16 -9.83 17.93
CA GLU A 36 -8.73 -10.74 16.93
C GLU A 36 -8.84 -10.10 15.54
N TRP A 37 -9.12 -8.80 15.49
CA TRP A 37 -9.16 -8.02 14.25
C TRP A 37 -7.79 -7.92 13.55
N LEU A 38 -6.70 -8.14 14.28
CA LEU A 38 -5.35 -7.99 13.77
C LEU A 38 -4.78 -9.30 13.25
N ALA A 39 -5.32 -9.75 12.11
CA ALA A 39 -4.80 -10.91 11.41
C ALA A 39 -3.32 -10.72 11.03
N THR A 40 -2.54 -11.80 11.21
CA THR A 40 -1.19 -11.89 10.63
C THR A 40 -1.31 -12.61 9.29
N PRO A 41 -0.98 -11.94 8.16
CA PRO A 41 -0.99 -12.56 6.84
C PRO A 41 -0.18 -13.85 6.84
N LYS A 42 -0.72 -14.90 6.21
CA LYS A 42 -0.04 -16.19 6.03
C LYS A 42 0.63 -16.30 4.66
N LYS A 43 0.08 -15.67 3.62
CA LYS A 43 0.55 -15.73 2.22
C LYS A 43 0.37 -14.38 1.50
N PRO A 44 1.47 -13.65 1.21
CA PRO A 44 2.79 -13.83 1.82
C PRO A 44 2.72 -13.57 3.34
N SER A 45 3.56 -14.26 4.11
CA SER A 45 3.71 -13.96 5.53
C SER A 45 4.45 -12.64 5.74
N LEU A 46 4.29 -12.06 6.93
CA LEU A 46 5.10 -10.89 7.28
C LEU A 46 6.56 -11.30 7.47
N PRO A 47 7.52 -10.58 6.86
CA PRO A 47 8.94 -10.80 7.11
C PRO A 47 9.28 -10.70 8.60
N ARG A 48 10.25 -11.49 9.07
CA ARG A 48 10.73 -11.42 10.47
C ARG A 48 11.20 -10.02 10.87
N ASN A 49 11.77 -9.28 9.92
CA ASN A 49 12.22 -7.90 10.09
C ASN A 49 11.13 -6.85 9.76
N TRP A 50 9.84 -7.20 9.79
CA TRP A 50 8.75 -6.31 9.42
C TRP A 50 8.80 -4.95 10.11
N ARG A 51 9.07 -4.91 11.42
CA ARG A 51 9.22 -3.65 12.18
C ARG A 51 10.31 -2.74 11.58
N ALA A 52 11.44 -3.31 11.19
CA ALA A 52 12.52 -2.56 10.55
C ALA A 52 12.10 -2.05 9.16
N LEU A 53 11.39 -2.88 8.38
CA LEU A 53 10.86 -2.49 7.07
C LEU A 53 9.86 -1.34 7.19
N VAL A 54 8.95 -1.36 8.16
CA VAL A 54 7.99 -0.27 8.38
C VAL A 54 8.71 1.05 8.69
N ASN A 55 9.76 1.01 9.51
CA ASN A 55 10.55 2.20 9.87
C ASN A 55 11.57 2.64 8.81
N LYS A 56 11.89 1.81 7.80
CA LYS A 56 12.78 2.21 6.70
C LYS A 56 12.17 3.37 5.88
N PRO A 57 12.95 4.42 5.54
CA PRO A 57 12.52 5.49 4.64
C PRO A 57 11.89 4.97 3.34
N GLN A 58 10.95 5.77 2.81
CA GLN A 58 10.33 5.55 1.50
C GLN A 58 10.59 6.78 0.65
N THR A 59 10.79 6.59 -0.65
CA THR A 59 10.95 7.71 -1.58
C THR A 59 9.60 8.33 -1.88
N ASP A 60 9.58 9.60 -2.30
CA ASP A 60 8.34 10.26 -2.71
C ASP A 60 7.72 9.56 -3.93
N THR A 61 8.55 9.08 -4.86
CA THR A 61 8.12 8.28 -6.02
C THR A 61 7.35 7.02 -5.61
N ASP A 62 7.85 6.27 -4.61
CA ASP A 62 7.15 5.07 -4.11
C ASP A 62 5.79 5.43 -3.50
N LEU A 63 5.72 6.58 -2.80
CA LEU A 63 4.49 7.05 -2.17
C LEU A 63 3.48 7.54 -3.19
N GLU A 64 3.91 8.26 -4.21
CA GLU A 64 3.07 8.71 -5.33
C GLU A 64 2.48 7.53 -6.09
N ALA A 65 3.26 6.48 -6.35
CA ALA A 65 2.77 5.28 -7.01
C ALA A 65 1.62 4.63 -6.21
N VAL A 66 1.79 4.47 -4.89
CA VAL A 66 0.74 3.92 -4.01
C VAL A 66 -0.48 4.84 -3.96
N ARG A 67 -0.29 6.15 -3.81
CA ARG A 67 -1.38 7.14 -3.79
C ARG A 67 -2.17 7.14 -5.09
N LYS A 68 -1.49 7.06 -6.23
CA LYS A 68 -2.13 6.95 -7.55
C LYS A 68 -3.00 5.71 -7.62
N CYS A 69 -2.52 4.55 -7.18
CA CYS A 69 -3.33 3.33 -7.12
C CYS A 69 -4.57 3.50 -6.24
N ILE A 70 -4.45 4.12 -5.07
CA ILE A 70 -5.59 4.41 -4.18
C ILE A 70 -6.61 5.32 -4.87
N VAL A 71 -6.16 6.42 -5.48
CA VAL A 71 -7.04 7.41 -6.12
C VAL A 71 -7.69 6.86 -7.40
N ARG A 72 -6.95 6.08 -8.19
CA ARG A 72 -7.46 5.51 -9.44
C ARG A 72 -8.27 4.24 -9.25
N GLY A 73 -8.13 3.56 -8.11
CA GLY A 73 -8.62 2.19 -7.92
C GLY A 73 -7.82 1.15 -8.71
N THR A 74 -6.60 1.48 -9.13
CA THR A 74 -5.75 0.59 -9.95
C THR A 74 -4.98 -0.39 -9.06
N PRO A 75 -4.81 -1.67 -9.48
CA PRO A 75 -3.93 -2.59 -8.78
C PRO A 75 -2.50 -2.03 -8.61
N PHE A 76 -1.86 -2.32 -7.48
CA PHE A 76 -0.48 -1.93 -7.20
C PHE A 76 0.46 -3.12 -7.41
N GLY A 77 1.46 -2.99 -8.27
CA GLY A 77 2.39 -4.06 -8.63
C GLY A 77 3.23 -3.71 -9.85
N GLY A 78 3.86 -4.71 -10.47
CA GLY A 78 4.56 -4.51 -11.75
C GLY A 78 3.60 -4.42 -12.93
N ASP A 79 3.96 -3.69 -13.99
CA ASP A 79 3.08 -3.36 -15.12
C ASP A 79 2.37 -4.56 -15.75
N LYS A 80 3.12 -5.65 -16.00
CA LYS A 80 2.55 -6.90 -16.54
C LYS A 80 1.49 -7.48 -15.60
N TRP A 81 1.74 -7.47 -14.30
CA TRP A 81 0.79 -7.96 -13.31
C TRP A 81 -0.42 -7.04 -13.17
N ILE A 82 -0.21 -5.72 -13.22
CA ILE A 82 -1.29 -4.73 -13.22
C ILE A 82 -2.20 -4.95 -14.41
N SER A 83 -1.64 -5.06 -15.63
CA SER A 83 -2.43 -5.28 -16.85
C SER A 83 -3.27 -6.56 -16.75
N ASN A 84 -2.66 -7.68 -16.37
CA ASN A 84 -3.35 -8.97 -16.25
C ASN A 84 -4.42 -8.95 -15.14
N THR A 85 -4.12 -8.31 -14.01
CA THR A 85 -5.03 -8.23 -12.88
C THR A 85 -6.18 -7.27 -13.16
N ALA A 86 -5.93 -6.17 -13.88
CA ALA A 86 -6.96 -5.25 -14.29
C ALA A 86 -7.97 -5.97 -15.20
N VAL A 87 -7.52 -6.76 -16.17
CA VAL A 87 -8.42 -7.58 -17.02
C VAL A 87 -9.19 -8.60 -16.18
N ARG A 88 -8.50 -9.35 -15.32
CA ARG A 88 -9.13 -10.40 -14.49
C ARG A 88 -10.21 -9.85 -13.55
N LEU A 89 -10.05 -8.61 -13.09
CA LEU A 89 -10.96 -7.97 -12.14
C LEU A 89 -11.92 -6.96 -12.82
N SER A 90 -11.92 -6.87 -14.15
CA SER A 90 -12.72 -5.89 -14.90
C SER A 90 -12.45 -4.43 -14.50
N LEU A 91 -11.19 -4.10 -14.23
CA LEU A 91 -10.69 -2.79 -13.78
C LEU A 91 -9.86 -2.04 -14.84
N GLU A 92 -9.97 -2.40 -16.12
CA GLU A 92 -9.20 -1.80 -17.21
C GLU A 92 -9.47 -0.30 -17.36
N SER A 93 -10.64 0.19 -16.93
CA SER A 93 -10.95 1.62 -16.90
C SER A 93 -10.06 2.41 -15.91
N THR A 94 -9.50 1.74 -14.90
CA THR A 94 -8.62 2.37 -13.90
C THR A 94 -7.21 2.61 -14.44
N THR A 95 -6.76 1.83 -15.43
CA THR A 95 -5.43 1.95 -16.04
C THR A 95 -5.40 2.93 -17.22
N ARG A 96 -6.54 3.14 -17.89
CA ARG A 96 -6.67 4.08 -19.01
C ARG A 96 -6.65 5.54 -18.56
N PRO A 97 -6.30 6.50 -19.44
CA PRO A 97 -6.47 7.93 -19.17
C PRO A 97 -7.92 8.26 -18.80
N ARG A 98 -8.12 9.21 -17.88
CA ARG A 98 -9.47 9.68 -17.54
C ARG A 98 -10.01 10.58 -18.65
N GLY A 99 -11.32 10.51 -18.88
CA GLY A 99 -12.01 11.34 -19.85
C GLY A 99 -12.23 10.65 -21.19
N ARG A 100 -12.72 11.43 -22.17
CA ARG A 100 -13.01 10.93 -23.51
C ARG A 100 -11.72 10.41 -24.16
N PRO A 101 -11.76 9.23 -24.81
CA PRO A 101 -10.64 8.75 -25.62
C PRO A 101 -10.19 9.85 -26.59
N ARG A 102 -8.87 10.06 -26.69
CA ARG A 102 -8.33 10.99 -27.68
C ARG A 102 -8.65 10.48 -29.07
N LEU A 103 -9.05 11.38 -29.97
CA LEU A 103 -9.10 11.06 -31.39
C LEU A 103 -7.68 10.78 -31.85
N GLU A 104 -7.45 9.55 -32.31
CA GLU A 104 -6.23 9.17 -33.02
C GLU A 104 -6.17 10.02 -34.29
N LYS A 105 -5.14 10.86 -34.44
CA LYS A 105 -4.82 11.48 -35.73
C LYS A 105 -4.02 10.44 -36.50
N ASN A 106 -4.67 9.73 -37.43
CA ASN A 106 -3.95 8.97 -38.44
C ASN A 106 -3.04 9.95 -39.19
N SER A 107 -1.72 9.74 -39.08
CA SER A 107 -0.71 10.42 -39.88
C SER A 107 -0.36 9.57 -41.09
#